data_AF-A0A7D4CE22-F1
#
_entry.id   AF-A0A7D4CE22-F1
#
_cell.length_a   1.000
_cell.length_b   1.000
_cell.length_c   1.000
_cell.angle_alpha   90.00
_cell.angle_beta   90.00
_cell.angle_gamma   90.00
#
_symmetry.space_group_name_H-M   'P 1'
#
loop_
_entity.id
_entity.type
_entity.pdbx_description
1 polymer ?
#
loop_
_entity_poly.entity_id
_entity_poly.type
_entity_poly.pdbx_seq_one_letter_code
_entity_poly.pdbx_strand_id
1 'polypeptide(L)'
;MSMLTHLDQEGRALIVDVGSKGVTSQLAWAQGELVCASGTPELVKVDKTSMGSVTGTAELASEIAAKRTANLIPPCHPLALSKAEVTAATVAWLTLFDTLNAVDKGIEIGAIRVTTKQGGKSDSRKQA
;
A
#
# COMPACT_ATOMS: atom_id res chain seq x y z
N MET A 1 -27.43 4.90 9.97
CA MET A 1 -26.19 4.10 9.96
C MET A 1 -26.10 3.41 8.61
N SER A 2 -25.10 3.73 7.79
CA SER A 2 -24.90 3.04 6.51
C SER A 2 -24.49 1.59 6.79
N MET A 3 -25.24 0.64 6.25
CA MET A 3 -25.01 -0.79 6.40
C MET A 3 -23.57 -1.14 5.97
N LEU A 4 -22.78 -1.74 6.86
CA LEU A 4 -21.42 -2.17 6.56
C LEU A 4 -21.48 -3.33 5.57
N THR A 5 -21.00 -3.12 4.34
CA THR A 5 -21.20 -4.10 3.25
C THR A 5 -20.39 -5.38 3.44
N HIS A 6 -19.33 -5.36 4.24
CA HIS A 6 -18.42 -6.50 4.45
C HIS A 6 -18.75 -7.34 5.69
N LEU A 7 -19.90 -7.15 6.33
CA LEU A 7 -20.32 -7.92 7.50
C LEU A 7 -21.62 -8.69 7.21
N ASP A 8 -21.73 -9.91 7.75
CA ASP A 8 -22.99 -10.65 7.79
C ASP A 8 -23.91 -10.16 8.92
N GLN A 9 -25.07 -10.80 9.09
CA GLN A 9 -26.06 -10.46 10.12
C GLN A 9 -25.55 -10.69 11.55
N GLU A 10 -24.49 -11.49 11.71
CA GLU A 10 -23.86 -11.83 12.99
C GLU A 10 -22.57 -11.01 13.23
N GLY A 11 -22.22 -10.10 12.31
CA GLY A 11 -21.04 -9.25 12.40
C GLY A 11 -19.74 -9.91 11.96
N ARG A 12 -19.78 -11.06 11.27
CA ARG A 12 -18.59 -11.71 10.71
C ARG A 12 -18.22 -11.12 9.35
N ALA A 13 -16.92 -11.08 9.06
CA ALA A 13 -16.43 -10.59 7.78
C ALA A 13 -16.87 -11.50 6.62
N LEU A 14 -17.32 -10.91 5.52
CA LEU A 14 -17.65 -11.58 4.27
C LEU A 14 -17.02 -10.88 3.06
N ILE A 15 -16.79 -11.66 2.00
CA ILE A 15 -16.45 -11.14 0.67
C ILE A 15 -17.77 -10.84 -0.05
N VAL A 16 -17.96 -9.59 -0.45
CA VAL A 16 -19.19 -9.12 -1.09
C VAL A 16 -19.28 -9.62 -2.52
N ASP A 17 -20.43 -10.12 -2.96
CA ASP A 17 -20.62 -10.41 -4.39
C ASP A 17 -20.67 -9.10 -5.20
N VAL A 18 -19.83 -9.04 -6.23
CA VAL A 18 -19.71 -7.91 -7.16
C VAL A 18 -19.93 -8.33 -8.62
N GLY A 19 -20.33 -9.57 -8.89
CA GLY A 19 -20.43 -10.12 -10.25
C GLY A 19 -21.45 -9.41 -11.15
N SER A 20 -22.46 -8.76 -10.57
CA SER A 20 -23.45 -7.96 -11.31
C SER A 20 -22.99 -6.52 -11.59
N LYS A 21 -21.84 -6.09 -11.07
CA LYS A 21 -21.33 -4.73 -11.30
C LYS A 21 -20.63 -4.66 -12.65
N GLY A 22 -20.89 -3.58 -13.39
CA GLY A 22 -20.18 -3.31 -14.65
C GLY A 22 -18.68 -3.10 -14.44
N VAL A 23 -17.87 -3.58 -15.39
CA VAL A 23 -16.42 -3.37 -15.39
C VAL A 23 -16.11 -1.94 -15.82
N THR A 24 -15.41 -1.19 -14.97
CA THR A 24 -14.96 0.18 -15.26
C THR A 24 -13.49 0.33 -14.94
N SER A 25 -12.81 1.24 -15.64
CA SER A 25 -11.46 1.66 -15.24
C SER A 25 -11.51 2.28 -13.84
N GLN A 26 -10.59 1.87 -12.97
CA GLN A 26 -10.48 2.34 -11.60
C GLN A 26 -9.03 2.63 -11.28
N LEU A 27 -8.80 3.67 -10.49
CA LEU A 27 -7.47 4.12 -10.08
C LEU A 27 -7.51 4.54 -8.61
N ALA A 28 -6.48 4.16 -7.87
CA ALA A 28 -6.30 4.56 -6.49
C ALA A 28 -4.84 4.94 -6.22
N TRP A 29 -4.64 6.03 -5.49
CA TRP A 29 -3.34 6.46 -4.99
C TRP A 29 -3.34 6.42 -3.47
N ALA A 30 -2.24 5.96 -2.90
CA ALA A 30 -1.98 5.98 -1.47
C ALA A 30 -0.57 6.50 -1.21
N GLN A 31 -0.36 7.04 -0.02
CA GLN A 31 0.95 7.48 0.45
C GLN A 31 1.14 7.06 1.91
N GLY A 32 2.38 7.07 2.36
CA GLY A 32 2.76 6.97 3.77
C GLY A 32 4.09 7.68 3.98
N GLU A 33 4.56 7.71 5.21
CA GLU A 33 5.79 8.40 5.60
C GLU A 33 6.66 7.46 6.44
N LEU A 34 7.98 7.58 6.28
CA LEU A 34 8.98 6.94 7.12
C LEU A 34 9.82 8.03 7.77
N VAL A 35 9.73 8.14 9.10
CA VAL A 35 10.51 9.08 9.90
C VAL A 35 11.76 8.36 10.37
N CYS A 36 12.91 9.01 10.26
CA CYS A 36 14.23 8.45 10.57
C CYS A 36 15.20 9.54 11.03
N ALA A 37 16.37 9.13 11.55
CA ALA A 37 17.45 10.04 11.90
C ALA A 37 17.95 10.81 10.67
N SER A 38 18.44 12.03 10.87
CA SER A 38 18.82 12.94 9.77
C SER A 38 19.90 12.40 8.82
N GLY A 39 20.73 11.46 9.28
CA GLY A 39 21.76 10.79 8.45
C GLY A 39 21.23 9.60 7.62
N THR A 40 20.08 9.04 7.96
CA THR A 40 19.50 7.86 7.30
C THR A 40 19.13 8.11 5.83
N PRO A 41 18.53 9.26 5.44
CA PRO A 41 18.24 9.55 4.05
C PRO A 41 19.46 9.58 3.12
N GLU A 42 20.64 9.93 3.62
CA GLU A 42 21.88 9.92 2.83
C GLU A 42 22.33 8.48 2.53
N LEU A 43 22.17 7.56 3.48
CA LEU A 43 22.47 6.14 3.28
C LEU A 43 21.56 5.52 2.20
N VAL A 44 20.29 5.93 2.17
CA VAL A 44 19.31 5.53 1.16
C VAL A 44 19.65 6.08 -0.22
N LYS A 45 20.02 7.36 -0.33
CA LYS A 45 20.30 8.01 -1.63
C LYS A 45 21.55 7.48 -2.32
N VAL A 46 22.55 7.06 -1.55
CA VAL A 46 23.85 6.67 -2.09
C VAL A 46 23.95 5.15 -2.30
N ASP A 47 22.87 4.40 -2.02
CA ASP A 47 22.83 2.92 -2.08
C ASP A 47 24.04 2.26 -1.38
N LYS A 48 24.52 2.89 -0.29
CA LYS A 48 25.73 2.50 0.44
C LYS A 48 25.50 1.40 1.48
N THR A 49 24.38 0.70 1.40
CA THR A 49 24.09 -0.41 2.31
C THR A 49 24.79 -1.68 1.85
N SER A 50 25.04 -2.61 2.77
CA SER A 50 25.55 -3.95 2.43
C SER A 50 24.57 -4.77 1.58
N MET A 51 23.35 -4.27 1.36
CA MET A 51 22.25 -4.93 0.67
C MET A 51 22.04 -4.40 -0.76
N GLY A 52 22.87 -3.48 -1.25
CA GLY A 52 22.71 -2.84 -2.56
C GLY A 52 21.61 -1.78 -2.55
N SER A 53 20.83 -1.70 -3.64
CA SER A 53 19.80 -0.66 -3.80
C SER A 53 18.58 -0.93 -2.93
N VAL A 54 18.47 -0.20 -1.82
CA VAL A 54 17.36 -0.34 -0.87
C VAL A 54 16.06 0.23 -1.43
N THR A 55 16.15 1.31 -2.22
CA THR A 55 15.01 1.92 -2.92
C THR A 55 14.46 0.99 -3.99
N GLY A 56 15.32 0.47 -4.87
CA GLY A 56 14.88 -0.49 -5.90
C GLY A 56 14.28 -1.77 -5.32
N THR A 57 14.81 -2.24 -4.19
CA THR A 57 14.24 -3.39 -3.45
C THR A 57 12.85 -3.05 -2.90
N ALA A 58 12.68 -1.87 -2.30
CA ALA A 58 11.39 -1.41 -1.76
C ALA A 58 10.32 -1.19 -2.85
N GLU A 59 10.72 -0.69 -4.01
CA GLU A 59 9.85 -0.53 -5.19
C GLU A 59 9.34 -1.90 -5.69
N LEU A 60 10.25 -2.86 -5.89
CA LEU A 60 9.88 -4.21 -6.31
C LEU A 60 8.98 -4.92 -5.29
N ALA A 61 9.31 -4.82 -4.00
CA ALA A 61 8.50 -5.39 -2.93
C ALA A 61 7.07 -4.82 -2.95
N SER A 62 6.92 -3.54 -3.29
CA SER A 62 5.61 -2.89 -3.37
C SER A 62 4.78 -3.35 -4.57
N GLU A 63 5.39 -3.53 -5.74
CA GLU A 63 4.66 -4.11 -6.88
C GLU A 63 4.17 -5.53 -6.60
N ILE A 64 5.02 -6.34 -5.97
CA ILE A 64 4.67 -7.70 -5.56
C ILE A 64 3.52 -7.65 -4.55
N ALA A 65 3.59 -6.76 -3.57
CA ALA A 65 2.54 -6.59 -2.58
C ALA A 65 1.20 -6.15 -3.20
N ALA A 66 1.22 -5.19 -4.14
CA ALA A 66 0.02 -4.74 -4.84
C ALA A 66 -0.69 -5.92 -5.53
N LYS A 67 0.06 -6.75 -6.25
CA LYS A 67 -0.45 -7.96 -6.93
C LYS A 67 -0.94 -9.04 -5.96
N ARG A 68 -0.47 -9.03 -4.72
CA ARG A 68 -0.85 -9.99 -3.65
C ARG A 68 -1.84 -9.43 -2.63
N THR A 69 -2.44 -8.27 -2.87
CA THR A 69 -3.34 -7.61 -1.91
C THR A 69 -4.48 -8.54 -1.45
N ALA A 70 -5.09 -9.29 -2.37
CA ALA A 70 -6.18 -10.23 -2.05
C ALA A 70 -5.73 -11.44 -1.21
N ASN A 71 -4.44 -11.74 -1.17
CA ASN A 71 -3.88 -12.78 -0.30
C ASN A 71 -3.61 -12.26 1.12
N LEU A 72 -3.46 -10.95 1.29
CA LEU A 72 -3.13 -10.31 2.56
C LEU A 72 -4.36 -9.73 3.27
N ILE A 73 -5.36 -9.26 2.51
CA ILE A 73 -6.56 -8.61 3.03
C ILE A 73 -7.77 -9.53 2.78
N PRO A 74 -8.28 -10.24 3.81
CA PRO A 74 -9.30 -11.28 3.63
C PRO A 74 -10.57 -10.87 2.86
N PRO A 75 -11.16 -9.67 3.07
CA PRO A 75 -12.38 -9.28 2.34
C PRO A 75 -12.14 -8.76 0.90
N CYS A 76 -10.89 -8.74 0.41
CA CYS A 76 -10.58 -8.23 -0.93
C CYS A 76 -10.83 -9.26 -2.03
N HIS A 77 -11.28 -8.79 -3.19
CA HIS A 77 -11.36 -9.59 -4.41
C HIS A 77 -9.99 -9.70 -5.08
N PRO A 78 -9.64 -10.87 -5.66
CA PRO A 78 -8.54 -10.98 -6.60
C PRO A 78 -8.81 -10.12 -7.84
N LEU A 79 -7.88 -9.24 -8.20
CA LEU A 79 -7.99 -8.35 -9.36
C LEU A 79 -6.75 -8.47 -10.25
N ALA A 80 -6.96 -8.52 -11.56
CA ALA A 80 -5.90 -8.37 -12.53
C ALA A 80 -5.53 -6.88 -12.65
N LEU A 81 -4.45 -6.47 -11.99
CA LEU A 81 -3.97 -5.09 -12.07
C LEU A 81 -3.40 -4.83 -13.47
N SER A 82 -3.89 -3.79 -14.14
CA SER A 82 -3.34 -3.32 -15.42
C SER A 82 -2.01 -2.60 -15.25
N LYS A 83 -1.82 -1.90 -14.12
CA LYS A 83 -0.62 -1.16 -13.76
C LYS A 83 -0.48 -1.10 -12.23
N ALA A 84 0.75 -1.16 -11.74
CA ALA A 84 1.10 -0.79 -10.37
C ALA A 84 2.37 0.08 -10.45
N GLU A 85 2.27 1.32 -9.98
CA GLU A 85 3.42 2.22 -9.82
C GLU A 85 3.51 2.57 -8.36
N VAL A 86 4.68 2.39 -7.74
CA VAL A 86 4.82 2.66 -6.31
C VAL A 86 6.14 3.34 -6.01
N THR A 87 6.05 4.48 -5.33
CA THR A 87 7.19 5.16 -4.70
C THR A 87 7.17 5.01 -3.17
N ALA A 88 6.01 4.66 -2.59
CA ALA A 88 5.73 4.70 -1.15
C ALA A 88 4.46 3.90 -0.75
N ALA A 89 4.55 2.57 -0.64
CA ALA A 89 3.49 1.74 -0.05
C ALA A 89 3.92 1.19 1.32
N THR A 90 2.95 0.70 2.11
CA THR A 90 3.22 0.05 3.40
C THR A 90 4.33 -0.99 3.32
N VAL A 91 4.34 -1.82 2.27
CA VAL A 91 5.37 -2.83 2.09
C VAL A 91 6.73 -2.23 1.72
N ALA A 92 6.80 -1.19 0.88
CA ALA A 92 8.04 -0.43 0.66
C ALA A 92 8.60 0.10 1.99
N TRP A 93 7.76 0.67 2.85
CA TRP A 93 8.21 1.19 4.15
C TRP A 93 8.73 0.08 5.07
N LEU A 94 8.06 -1.07 5.10
CA LEU A 94 8.54 -2.24 5.85
C LEU A 94 9.86 -2.78 5.30
N THR A 95 10.04 -2.77 3.97
CA THR A 95 11.31 -3.18 3.33
C THR A 95 12.44 -2.21 3.62
N LEU A 96 12.18 -0.90 3.61
CA LEU A 96 13.17 0.10 4.03
C LEU A 96 13.50 -0.02 5.51
N PHE A 97 12.50 -0.25 6.37
CA PHE A 97 12.74 -0.53 7.78
C PHE A 97 13.63 -1.76 7.96
N ASP A 98 13.34 -2.88 7.30
CA ASP A 98 14.14 -4.11 7.42
C ASP A 98 15.61 -3.89 7.03
N THR A 99 15.85 -3.18 5.92
CA THR A 99 17.21 -2.91 5.44
C THR A 99 17.95 -1.86 6.25
N LEU A 100 17.25 -0.91 6.89
CA LEU A 100 17.85 0.22 7.62
C LEU A 100 17.83 0.05 9.13
N ASN A 101 17.06 -0.89 9.68
CA ASN A 101 16.95 -1.10 11.13
C ASN A 101 18.30 -1.43 11.78
N ALA A 102 19.29 -1.95 11.04
CA ALA A 102 20.64 -2.14 11.56
C ALA A 102 21.38 -0.83 11.86
N VAL A 103 21.10 0.24 11.09
CA VAL A 103 21.79 1.54 11.18
C VAL A 103 20.96 2.59 11.93
N ASP A 104 19.63 2.47 11.88
CA ASP A 104 18.70 3.40 12.52
C ASP A 104 17.59 2.62 13.24
N LYS A 105 17.65 2.61 14.57
CA LYS A 105 16.70 1.94 15.45
C LYS A 105 15.46 2.80 15.74
N GLY A 106 15.48 4.08 15.38
CA GLY A 106 14.40 5.04 15.63
C GLY A 106 13.43 5.19 14.46
N ILE A 107 13.45 4.28 13.49
CA ILE A 107 12.58 4.37 12.32
C ILE A 107 11.12 4.17 12.73
N GLU A 108 10.26 5.09 12.32
CA GLU A 108 8.81 5.03 12.48
C GLU A 108 8.10 5.07 11.12
N ILE A 109 7.16 4.16 10.90
CA ILE A 109 6.32 4.13 9.69
C ILE A 109 4.93 4.67 10.04
N GLY A 110 4.46 5.66 9.29
CA GLY A 110 3.21 6.35 9.61
C GLY A 110 2.53 7.02 8.43
N ALA A 111 1.53 7.85 8.74
CA ALA A 111 0.77 8.69 7.80
C ALA A 111 0.19 7.96 6.56
N ILE A 112 -0.05 6.64 6.69
CA ILE A 112 -0.55 5.79 5.60
C ILE A 112 -2.01 6.16 5.29
N ARG A 113 -2.26 6.67 4.08
CA ARG A 113 -3.58 7.15 3.65
C ARG A 113 -3.81 7.04 2.15
N VAL A 114 -5.07 6.80 1.77
CA VAL A 114 -5.53 6.92 0.38
C VAL A 114 -5.73 8.40 0.06
N THR A 115 -5.05 8.88 -0.99
CA THR A 115 -5.11 10.28 -1.44
C THR A 115 -6.13 10.50 -2.54
N THR A 116 -6.22 9.54 -3.46
CA THR A 116 -7.13 9.61 -4.61
C THR A 116 -7.77 8.26 -4.83
N LYS A 117 -9.06 8.27 -5.17
CA LYS A 117 -9.78 7.12 -5.71
C LYS A 117 -10.71 7.61 -6.82
N GLN A 118 -10.61 6.99 -7.99
CA GLN A 118 -11.40 7.30 -9.17
C GLN A 118 -12.00 6.02 -9.75
N GLY A 119 -13.25 6.11 -10.19
CA GLY A 119 -14.01 5.01 -10.75
C GLY A 119 -14.81 4.22 -9.70
N GLY A 120 -15.85 3.54 -10.17
CA GLY A 120 -16.83 2.84 -9.34
C GLY A 120 -18.01 3.73 -8.89
N LYS A 121 -19.00 3.11 -8.23
CA LYS A 121 -20.25 3.80 -7.82
C LYS A 121 -20.06 4.88 -6.76
N SER A 122 -18.98 4.80 -5.99
CA SER A 122 -18.68 5.67 -4.86
C SER A 122 -17.34 6.37 -5.08
N ASP A 123 -17.32 7.31 -6.02
CA ASP A 123 -16.20 8.23 -6.22
C ASP A 123 -16.06 9.12 -4.98
N SER A 124 -14.95 8.99 -4.25
CA SER A 124 -14.72 9.76 -3.03
C SER A 124 -13.24 9.91 -2.72
N ARG A 125 -12.57 10.79 -3.45
CA ARG A 125 -11.61 11.81 -2.98
C ARG A 125 -10.80 12.34 -4.15
N LYS A 126 -11.01 13.62 -4.49
CA LYS A 126 -9.98 14.49 -5.06
C LYS A 126 -9.48 15.32 -3.89
N GLN A 127 -8.31 15.01 -3.34
CA GLN A 127 -7.56 16.02 -2.60
C GLN A 127 -6.52 16.59 -3.56
N ALA A 128 -6.57 17.91 -3.68
CA ALA A 128 -5.62 18.75 -4.42
C ALA A 128 -4.19 18.57 -3.90
#